data_AF-A0A858AT33-F1
#
_entry.id   AF-A0A858AT33-F1
#
_cell.length_a   1.000
_cell.length_b   1.000
_cell.length_c   1.000
_cell.angle_alpha   90.00
_cell.angle_beta   90.00
_cell.angle_gamma   90.00
#
_symmetry.space_group_name_H-M   'P 1'
#
loop_
_entity.id
_entity.type
_entity.pdbx_description
1 polymer ?
#
loop_
_entity_poly.entity_id
_entity_poly.type
_entity_poly.pdbx_seq_one_letter_code
_entity_poly.pdbx_strand_id
1 'polypeptide(L)'
;MSNISENKNFRFYSPDQNNSLFWFSLHYMVKRDPELQYIVNTRKKELFSLYQVCHLGIVQYMLYRGICLEVISTNDMKEYSDYILENYDNLFALRYKTIPSKQRPEKIKFETPQERKEVAQMITSICFPHINEYCFLEHDSWKNLSRAYIAELAHKMHYDINHIFDDDFKVSEVYPFLFVLNLINNIDAQNLYTNVSKAFIPEKIIEKYNRGRKWFSKEVEYLKTTMEIISNPDEFRIFLGNFEYEKWITFTRQEKVKAIFELTKMVAILMKDKIARITMLKEGQDAFEILEEYIPIFVPSDKDEGVRSIFKRNEDIVVLSPFTYQNVNPLSLTRYIESKGDYHVKVNEKKLYHYSQIVLSVFSKLRITLLTYPLFPEYINKTVIEPKREIWVDILNIFKEKDNILVPTMEHYELTVDDFVIDEHEIEYMEKHKGTKLSGVEKDHAIRKMGLILNLIIGLNRPTLKLFENNIEDLLKYTFIIFGPHPINRTVQTTENIEIALNRFKRYIKLFKSASKSEVKKYGIYFELPAKLFKNEK
;
A
#
# COMPACT_ATOMS: atom_id res chain seq x y z
N MET A 1 -12.57 -18.71 11.85
CA MET A 1 -11.67 -17.67 12.40
C MET A 1 -10.59 -18.36 13.20
N SER A 2 -9.40 -18.54 12.62
CA SER A 2 -8.25 -19.16 13.29
C SER A 2 -7.53 -18.12 14.14
N ASN A 3 -7.13 -18.49 15.36
CA ASN A 3 -6.22 -17.70 16.20
C ASN A 3 -4.90 -17.45 15.44
N ILE A 4 -4.81 -16.31 14.76
CA ILE A 4 -3.56 -15.76 14.24
C ILE A 4 -2.78 -15.32 15.47
N SER A 5 -1.63 -15.95 15.70
CA SER A 5 -0.70 -15.55 16.75
C SER A 5 -0.21 -14.14 16.44
N GLU A 6 -0.40 -13.17 17.33
CA GLU A 6 0.10 -11.80 17.17
C GLU A 6 1.59 -11.83 16.79
N ASN A 7 1.92 -11.52 15.53
CA ASN A 7 3.30 -11.33 15.12
C ASN A 7 3.78 -9.97 15.65
N LYS A 8 4.29 -9.97 16.89
CA LYS A 8 4.79 -8.76 17.57
C LYS A 8 6.06 -8.17 16.93
N ASN A 9 6.62 -8.79 15.90
CA ASN A 9 7.90 -8.36 15.32
C ASN A 9 7.80 -7.07 14.50
N PHE A 10 6.60 -6.75 13.98
CA PHE A 10 6.39 -5.63 13.06
C PHE A 10 5.65 -4.44 13.67
N ARG A 11 5.21 -4.54 14.93
CA ARG A 11 4.52 -3.43 15.61
C ARG A 11 5.48 -2.68 16.51
N PHE A 12 5.82 -1.46 16.13
CA PHE A 12 6.53 -0.52 16.98
C PHE A 12 5.59 0.64 17.28
N TYR A 13 5.15 0.75 18.52
CA TYR A 13 4.43 1.95 18.94
C TYR A 13 5.44 3.09 19.04
N SER A 14 5.33 4.12 18.20
CA SER A 14 6.04 5.38 18.41
C SER A 14 5.14 6.32 19.22
N PRO A 15 5.51 6.64 20.48
CA PRO A 15 4.71 7.50 21.33
C PRO A 15 4.77 8.98 20.94
N ASP A 16 5.73 9.39 20.10
CA ASP A 16 5.94 10.80 19.74
C ASP A 16 5.96 11.03 18.22
N GLN A 17 4.77 10.92 17.62
CA GLN A 17 4.59 11.22 16.20
C GLN A 17 4.77 12.71 15.86
N ASN A 18 4.99 13.60 16.84
CA ASN A 18 5.01 15.06 16.67
C ASN A 18 6.13 15.58 15.77
N ASN A 19 7.18 14.78 15.55
CA ASN A 19 8.30 15.11 14.68
C ASN A 19 8.26 14.30 13.36
N SER A 20 7.09 13.92 12.87
CA SER A 20 6.98 13.22 11.58
C SER A 20 6.96 14.19 10.38
N LEU A 21 7.22 13.65 9.18
CA LEU A 21 7.16 14.41 7.93
C LEU A 21 5.77 15.02 7.69
N PHE A 22 4.72 14.36 8.17
CA PHE A 22 3.35 14.85 8.12
C PHE A 22 3.21 16.20 8.85
N TRP A 23 3.73 16.31 10.07
CA TRP A 23 3.65 17.57 10.82
C TRP A 23 4.48 18.67 10.18
N PHE A 24 5.69 18.36 9.71
CA PHE A 24 6.48 19.32 8.95
C PHE A 24 5.69 19.88 7.76
N SER A 25 5.05 19.00 6.99
CA SER A 25 4.26 19.36 5.81
C SER A 25 3.07 20.25 6.16
N LEU A 26 2.33 19.93 7.23
CA LEU A 26 1.22 20.74 7.72
C LEU A 26 1.68 22.13 8.17
N HIS A 27 2.72 22.20 8.99
CA HIS A 27 3.28 23.48 9.46
C HIS A 27 3.77 24.35 8.31
N TYR A 28 4.42 23.75 7.31
CA TYR A 28 4.86 24.46 6.12
C TYR A 28 3.68 25.04 5.32
N MET A 29 2.60 24.27 5.19
CA MET A 29 1.38 24.67 4.47
C MET A 29 0.65 25.81 5.18
N VAL A 30 0.52 25.77 6.52
CA VAL A 30 -0.24 26.77 7.29
C VAL A 30 0.62 27.93 7.80
N LYS A 31 1.89 28.04 7.41
CA LYS A 31 2.86 29.02 7.95
C LYS A 31 2.45 30.49 7.85
N ARG A 32 1.47 30.83 7.01
CA ARG A 32 0.95 32.19 6.82
C ARG A 32 -0.39 32.45 7.49
N ASP A 33 -1.00 31.42 8.09
CA ASP A 33 -2.31 31.49 8.73
C ASP A 33 -2.19 31.20 10.24
N PRO A 34 -2.28 32.22 11.11
CA PRO A 34 -2.15 32.05 12.56
C PRO A 34 -3.24 31.16 13.17
N GLU A 35 -4.45 31.18 12.63
CA GLU A 35 -5.57 30.38 13.13
C GLU A 35 -5.33 28.90 12.83
N LEU A 36 -4.96 28.58 11.59
CA LEU A 36 -4.63 27.21 11.22
C LEU A 36 -3.37 26.70 11.92
N GLN A 37 -2.38 27.56 12.18
CA GLN A 37 -1.22 27.20 13.02
C GLN A 37 -1.64 26.84 14.44
N TYR A 38 -2.56 27.59 15.04
CA TYR A 38 -3.09 27.27 16.36
C TYR A 38 -3.76 25.88 16.36
N ILE A 39 -4.59 25.59 15.34
CA ILE A 39 -5.25 24.29 15.20
C ILE A 39 -4.23 23.15 15.03
N VAL A 40 -3.27 23.29 14.12
CA VAL A 40 -2.21 22.28 13.88
C VAL A 40 -1.40 22.01 15.14
N ASN A 41 -1.15 23.02 15.99
CA ASN A 41 -0.41 22.86 17.23
C ASN A 41 -1.22 22.22 18.35
N THR A 42 -2.50 22.55 18.48
CA THR A 42 -3.34 22.17 19.62
C THR A 42 -4.13 20.87 19.41
N ARG A 43 -4.47 20.53 18.16
CA ARG A 43 -5.33 19.38 17.82
C ARG A 43 -4.59 18.25 17.10
N LYS A 44 -3.30 18.04 17.40
CA LYS A 44 -2.44 17.06 16.70
C LYS A 44 -3.00 15.64 16.65
N LYS A 45 -3.43 15.09 17.78
CA LYS A 45 -3.95 13.71 17.83
C LYS A 45 -5.19 13.52 16.95
N GLU A 46 -6.09 14.51 16.99
CA GLU A 46 -7.31 14.51 16.19
C GLU A 46 -7.00 14.63 14.70
N LEU A 47 -6.16 15.61 14.32
CA LEU A 47 -5.75 15.81 12.92
C LEU A 47 -5.08 14.58 12.30
N PHE A 48 -4.21 13.90 13.05
CA PHE A 48 -3.54 12.69 12.56
C PHE A 48 -4.54 11.59 12.19
N SER A 49 -5.51 11.35 13.07
CA SER A 49 -6.58 10.38 12.86
C SER A 49 -7.54 10.81 11.75
N LEU A 50 -7.95 12.09 11.78
CA LEU A 50 -8.87 12.69 10.83
C LEU A 50 -8.34 12.63 9.40
N TYR A 51 -7.06 12.92 9.18
CA TYR A 51 -6.45 12.91 7.85
C TYR A 51 -6.61 11.55 7.14
N GLN A 52 -6.35 10.46 7.86
CA GLN A 52 -6.49 9.10 7.35
C GLN A 52 -7.94 8.76 7.01
N VAL A 53 -8.88 9.24 7.83
CA VAL A 53 -10.31 9.11 7.60
C VAL A 53 -10.77 9.95 6.41
N CYS A 54 -10.27 11.18 6.27
CA CYS A 54 -10.58 12.05 5.13
C CYS A 54 -10.11 11.47 3.81
N HIS A 55 -8.88 10.97 3.75
CA HIS A 55 -8.34 10.34 2.53
C HIS A 55 -9.18 9.12 2.12
N LEU A 56 -9.56 8.26 3.07
CA LEU A 56 -10.49 7.15 2.80
C LEU A 56 -11.88 7.65 2.40
N GLY A 57 -12.37 8.70 3.05
CA GLY A 57 -13.68 9.31 2.78
C GLY A 57 -13.81 9.85 1.37
N ILE A 58 -12.76 10.49 0.83
CA ILE A 58 -12.74 10.93 -0.58
C ILE A 58 -12.87 9.73 -1.52
N VAL A 59 -12.12 8.64 -1.26
CA VAL A 59 -12.21 7.41 -2.06
C VAL A 59 -13.61 6.79 -1.98
N GLN A 60 -14.22 6.75 -0.79
CA GLN A 60 -15.57 6.20 -0.61
C GLN A 60 -16.65 7.11 -1.24
N TYR A 61 -16.43 8.42 -1.28
CA TYR A 61 -17.30 9.35 -1.99
C TYR A 61 -17.18 9.18 -3.52
N MET A 62 -15.97 8.96 -4.04
CA MET A 62 -15.76 8.62 -5.45
C MET A 62 -16.54 7.34 -5.84
N LEU A 63 -16.50 6.31 -4.99
CA LEU A 63 -17.32 5.10 -5.17
C LEU A 63 -18.82 5.41 -5.13
N TYR A 64 -19.27 6.22 -4.17
CA TYR A 64 -20.68 6.60 -4.04
C TYR A 64 -21.23 7.32 -5.28
N ARG A 65 -20.42 8.21 -5.87
CA ARG A 65 -20.85 9.07 -6.98
C ARG A 65 -20.52 8.50 -8.36
N GLY A 66 -19.69 7.47 -8.45
CA GLY A 66 -19.24 6.94 -9.73
C GLY A 66 -18.30 7.90 -10.46
N ILE A 67 -17.43 8.62 -9.75
CA ILE A 67 -16.59 9.68 -10.33
C ILE A 67 -15.11 9.47 -10.04
N CYS A 68 -14.26 9.97 -10.94
CA CYS A 68 -12.84 10.20 -10.68
C CYS A 68 -12.55 11.70 -10.51
N LEU A 69 -11.55 12.02 -9.69
CA LEU A 69 -11.17 13.39 -9.36
C LEU A 69 -9.72 13.66 -9.75
N GLU A 70 -9.50 14.86 -10.28
CA GLU A 70 -8.17 15.44 -10.49
C GLU A 70 -7.76 16.35 -9.32
N VAL A 71 -8.73 16.93 -8.60
CA VAL A 71 -8.55 17.77 -7.42
C VAL A 71 -9.87 17.89 -6.66
N ILE A 72 -9.82 18.22 -5.37
CA ILE A 72 -11.00 18.65 -4.61
C ILE A 72 -11.16 20.16 -4.79
N SER A 73 -12.10 20.57 -5.64
CA SER A 73 -12.35 21.99 -5.92
C SER A 73 -12.92 22.69 -4.68
N THR A 74 -12.66 23.99 -4.54
CA THR A 74 -13.19 24.78 -3.41
C THR A 74 -14.72 24.77 -3.33
N ASN A 75 -15.39 24.60 -4.47
CA ASN A 75 -16.85 24.54 -4.55
C ASN A 75 -17.38 23.22 -4.00
N ASP A 76 -16.62 22.13 -4.17
CA ASP A 76 -17.05 20.79 -3.77
C ASP A 76 -16.61 20.46 -2.33
N MET A 77 -15.60 21.16 -1.78
CA MET A 77 -15.06 20.89 -0.44
C MET A 77 -16.15 20.76 0.64
N LYS A 78 -17.21 21.58 0.58
CA LYS A 78 -18.31 21.47 1.53
C LYS A 78 -19.04 20.13 1.39
N GLU A 79 -19.38 19.73 0.16
CA GLU A 79 -20.08 18.47 -0.11
C GLU A 79 -19.26 17.26 0.35
N TYR A 80 -17.95 17.23 0.05
CA TYR A 80 -17.06 16.19 0.54
C TYR A 80 -16.95 16.17 2.06
N SER A 81 -16.82 17.34 2.68
CA SER A 81 -16.75 17.46 4.14
C SER A 81 -18.04 16.96 4.80
N ASP A 82 -19.20 17.34 4.27
CA ASP A 82 -20.50 16.93 4.79
C ASP A 82 -20.65 15.40 4.70
N TYR A 83 -20.30 14.79 3.56
CA TYR A 83 -20.29 13.33 3.40
C TYR A 83 -19.37 12.64 4.42
N ILE A 84 -18.15 13.13 4.61
CA ILE A 84 -17.18 12.55 5.55
C ILE A 84 -17.71 12.64 6.98
N LEU A 85 -18.31 13.77 7.37
CA LEU A 85 -18.86 13.95 8.71
C LEU A 85 -20.05 13.04 8.97
N GLU A 86 -20.96 12.91 8.00
CA GLU A 86 -22.12 12.03 8.10
C GLU A 86 -21.74 10.55 8.20
N ASN A 87 -20.65 10.16 7.52
CA ASN A 87 -20.18 8.78 7.46
C ASN A 87 -18.96 8.50 8.33
N TYR A 88 -18.56 9.43 9.20
CA TYR A 88 -17.29 9.36 9.94
C TYR A 88 -17.16 8.07 10.75
N ASP A 89 -18.25 7.63 11.37
CA ASP A 89 -18.29 6.41 12.18
C ASP A 89 -17.94 5.16 11.36
N ASN A 90 -18.55 5.04 10.18
CA ASN A 90 -18.31 3.93 9.26
C ASN A 90 -16.90 4.02 8.65
N LEU A 91 -16.46 5.21 8.27
CA LEU A 91 -15.11 5.44 7.74
C LEU A 91 -14.03 5.11 8.77
N PHE A 92 -14.21 5.56 10.01
CA PHE A 92 -13.31 5.26 11.12
C PHE A 92 -13.30 3.76 11.42
N ALA A 93 -14.48 3.14 11.53
CA ALA A 93 -14.61 1.70 11.75
C ALA A 93 -13.95 0.90 10.63
N LEU A 94 -14.08 1.31 9.37
CA LEU A 94 -13.43 0.67 8.23
C LEU A 94 -11.91 0.86 8.27
N ARG A 95 -11.42 2.09 8.47
CA ARG A 95 -9.98 2.41 8.50
C ARG A 95 -9.22 1.65 9.57
N TYR A 96 -9.86 1.45 10.72
CA TYR A 96 -9.29 0.83 11.91
C TYR A 96 -9.95 -0.53 12.24
N LYS A 97 -10.68 -1.16 11.30
CA LYS A 97 -11.49 -2.39 11.50
C LYS A 97 -10.72 -3.47 12.25
N THR A 98 -9.41 -3.47 12.05
CA THR A 98 -8.56 -4.60 12.32
C THR A 98 -7.35 -4.27 13.19
N ILE A 99 -7.17 -2.99 13.53
CA ILE A 99 -6.28 -2.57 14.61
C ILE A 99 -6.96 -2.94 15.93
N PRO A 100 -6.29 -3.64 16.87
CA PRO A 100 -6.89 -3.98 18.15
C PRO A 100 -7.38 -2.73 18.87
N SER A 101 -8.54 -2.79 19.53
CA SER A 101 -9.20 -1.61 20.12
C SER A 101 -8.30 -0.79 21.04
N LYS A 102 -7.36 -1.43 21.75
CA LYS A 102 -6.40 -0.75 22.65
C LYS A 102 -5.31 0.07 21.92
N GLN A 103 -5.15 -0.14 20.61
CA GLN A 103 -4.16 0.51 19.76
C GLN A 103 -4.80 1.44 18.72
N ARG A 104 -6.13 1.50 18.66
CA ARG A 104 -6.83 2.44 17.78
C ARG A 104 -6.59 3.87 18.28
N PRO A 105 -6.43 4.85 17.39
CA PRO A 105 -6.46 6.24 17.80
C PRO A 105 -7.81 6.56 18.45
N GLU A 106 -7.82 7.61 19.26
CA GLU A 106 -9.08 8.10 19.81
C GLU A 106 -9.98 8.59 18.68
N LYS A 107 -11.24 8.12 18.69
CA LYS A 107 -12.24 8.53 17.72
C LYS A 107 -12.69 9.94 18.08
N ILE A 108 -12.70 10.84 17.10
CA ILE A 108 -13.19 12.20 17.30
C ILE A 108 -14.70 12.13 17.57
N LYS A 109 -15.14 12.85 18.59
CA LYS A 109 -16.56 13.03 18.90
C LYS A 109 -16.99 14.42 18.44
N PHE A 110 -18.17 14.50 17.85
CA PHE A 110 -18.81 15.76 17.44
C PHE A 110 -20.23 15.78 18.00
N GLU A 111 -20.33 15.79 19.33
CA GLU A 111 -21.59 15.74 20.08
C GLU A 111 -22.35 17.07 19.98
N THR A 112 -21.62 18.17 19.75
CA THR A 112 -22.19 19.52 19.59
C THR A 112 -22.10 20.05 18.15
N PRO A 113 -23.02 20.95 17.73
CA PRO A 113 -22.92 21.62 16.43
C PRO A 113 -21.61 22.40 16.24
N GLN A 114 -21.05 22.93 17.33
CA GLN A 114 -19.80 23.67 17.31
C GLN A 114 -18.61 22.74 17.04
N GLU A 115 -18.51 21.60 17.73
CA GLU A 115 -17.48 20.59 17.44
C GLU A 115 -17.57 20.09 16.00
N ARG A 116 -18.79 19.82 15.50
CA ARG A 116 -18.99 19.41 14.10
C ARG A 116 -18.47 20.47 13.12
N LYS A 117 -18.73 21.76 13.40
CA LYS A 117 -18.25 22.87 12.59
C LYS A 117 -16.72 22.99 12.62
N GLU A 118 -16.10 22.80 13.79
CA GLU A 118 -14.64 22.81 13.93
C GLU A 118 -13.98 21.65 13.17
N VAL A 119 -14.56 20.45 13.25
CA VAL A 119 -14.07 19.30 12.47
C VAL A 119 -14.25 19.57 10.97
N ALA A 120 -15.38 20.12 10.54
CA ALA A 120 -15.58 20.54 9.15
C ALA A 120 -14.48 21.50 8.69
N GLN A 121 -14.15 22.51 9.51
CA GLN A 121 -13.07 23.46 9.23
C GLN A 121 -11.70 22.77 9.16
N MET A 122 -11.40 21.81 10.03
CA MET A 122 -10.17 21.00 9.92
C MET A 122 -10.13 20.17 8.64
N ILE A 123 -11.26 19.63 8.19
CA ILE A 123 -11.36 18.90 6.93
C ILE A 123 -11.09 19.84 5.75
N THR A 124 -11.81 20.95 5.65
CA THR A 124 -11.78 21.83 4.47
C THR A 124 -10.53 22.71 4.41
N SER A 125 -9.99 23.14 5.55
CA SER A 125 -8.89 24.11 5.60
C SER A 125 -7.52 23.48 5.88
N ILE A 126 -7.47 22.21 6.28
CA ILE A 126 -6.20 21.52 6.58
C ILE A 126 -6.10 20.21 5.81
N CYS A 127 -7.06 19.28 5.97
CA CYS A 127 -6.94 17.95 5.37
C CYS A 127 -7.02 17.99 3.84
N PHE A 128 -8.05 18.63 3.26
CA PHE A 128 -8.20 18.73 1.82
C PHE A 128 -7.08 19.52 1.14
N PRO A 129 -6.64 20.69 1.63
CA PRO A 129 -5.48 21.37 1.06
C PRO A 129 -4.22 20.51 1.05
N HIS A 130 -3.95 19.77 2.13
CA HIS A 130 -2.81 18.85 2.16
C HIS A 130 -2.98 17.68 1.17
N ILE A 131 -4.18 17.11 1.03
CA ILE A 131 -4.45 16.05 0.04
C ILE A 131 -4.30 16.59 -1.40
N ASN A 132 -4.84 17.77 -1.69
CA ASN A 132 -4.69 18.44 -2.99
C ASN A 132 -3.22 18.65 -3.35
N GLU A 133 -2.40 19.14 -2.42
CA GLU A 133 -0.99 19.43 -2.65
C GLU A 133 -0.13 18.17 -2.85
N TYR A 134 -0.45 17.07 -2.17
CA TYR A 134 0.49 15.95 -2.02
C TYR A 134 -0.01 14.59 -2.52
N CYS A 135 -1.31 14.43 -2.76
CA CYS A 135 -1.90 13.15 -3.12
C CYS A 135 -2.43 13.11 -4.55
N PHE A 136 -2.81 14.23 -5.16
CA PHE A 136 -3.15 14.23 -6.59
C PHE A 136 -1.87 14.30 -7.41
N LEU A 137 -1.61 13.25 -8.18
CA LEU A 137 -0.33 13.05 -8.85
C LEU A 137 -0.51 12.87 -10.36
N GLU A 138 0.32 13.58 -11.11
CA GLU A 138 0.49 13.44 -12.55
C GLU A 138 1.18 12.12 -12.93
N HIS A 139 1.01 11.72 -14.18
CA HIS A 139 1.55 10.47 -14.75
C HIS A 139 3.00 10.16 -14.40
N ASP A 140 3.88 11.12 -14.58
CA ASP A 140 5.31 10.91 -14.37
C ASP A 140 5.67 10.60 -12.92
N SER A 141 4.82 11.02 -11.97
CA SER A 141 5.01 10.74 -10.55
C SER A 141 4.66 9.31 -10.16
N TRP A 142 3.78 8.64 -10.92
CA TRP A 142 3.26 7.32 -10.54
C TRP A 142 3.52 6.21 -11.55
N LYS A 143 4.03 6.49 -12.76
CA LYS A 143 4.22 5.46 -13.81
C LYS A 143 5.01 4.23 -13.35
N ASN A 144 6.01 4.44 -12.49
CA ASN A 144 6.83 3.36 -11.90
C ASN A 144 6.17 2.66 -10.69
N LEU A 145 5.04 3.18 -10.22
CA LEU A 145 4.26 2.71 -9.07
C LEU A 145 2.93 2.06 -9.47
N SER A 146 2.63 1.90 -10.77
CA SER A 146 1.35 1.37 -11.27
C SER A 146 0.89 0.10 -10.53
N ARG A 147 1.78 -0.88 -10.31
CA ARG A 147 1.45 -2.11 -9.54
C ARG A 147 1.15 -1.82 -8.08
N ALA A 148 1.88 -0.91 -7.47
CA ALA A 148 1.66 -0.50 -6.09
C ALA A 148 0.32 0.26 -5.98
N TYR A 149 -0.04 1.06 -6.98
CA TYR A 149 -1.33 1.76 -7.06
C TYR A 149 -2.50 0.80 -7.14
N ILE A 150 -2.44 -0.18 -8.05
CA ILE A 150 -3.49 -1.21 -8.19
C ILE A 150 -3.65 -1.97 -6.85
N ALA A 151 -2.55 -2.32 -6.20
CA ALA A 151 -2.56 -2.98 -4.90
C ALA A 151 -3.22 -2.10 -3.82
N GLU A 152 -2.84 -0.84 -3.66
CA GLU A 152 -3.42 0.04 -2.64
C GLU A 152 -4.87 0.43 -2.92
N LEU A 153 -5.26 0.63 -4.17
CA LEU A 153 -6.67 0.84 -4.52
C LEU A 153 -7.48 -0.40 -4.18
N ALA A 154 -6.97 -1.60 -4.47
CA ALA A 154 -7.63 -2.84 -4.07
C ALA A 154 -7.85 -2.90 -2.54
N HIS A 155 -6.92 -2.39 -1.73
CA HIS A 155 -7.11 -2.25 -0.27
C HIS A 155 -8.18 -1.21 0.08
N LYS A 156 -8.09 0.00 -0.47
CA LYS A 156 -8.98 1.13 -0.12
C LYS A 156 -10.40 0.96 -0.62
N MET A 157 -10.57 0.27 -1.74
CA MET A 157 -11.85 -0.02 -2.38
C MET A 157 -12.27 -1.47 -2.12
N HIS A 158 -11.63 -2.21 -1.20
CA HIS A 158 -12.07 -3.58 -0.88
C HIS A 158 -13.52 -3.56 -0.38
N TYR A 159 -13.85 -2.62 0.50
CA TYR A 159 -15.18 -2.43 1.05
C TYR A 159 -15.81 -1.13 0.55
N ASP A 160 -17.13 -1.15 0.41
CA ASP A 160 -17.95 0.02 0.10
C ASP A 160 -18.86 0.32 1.29
N ILE A 161 -18.65 1.47 1.95
CA ILE A 161 -19.44 1.86 3.11
C ILE A 161 -20.85 2.35 2.73
N ASN A 162 -21.06 2.69 1.45
CA ASN A 162 -22.33 3.20 0.95
C ASN A 162 -23.34 2.06 0.73
N HIS A 163 -22.87 0.81 0.79
CA HIS A 163 -23.67 -0.40 0.60
C HIS A 163 -23.55 -1.33 1.81
N ILE A 164 -24.41 -1.11 2.82
CA ILE A 164 -24.50 -1.96 4.01
C ILE A 164 -25.57 -3.04 3.79
N PHE A 165 -25.23 -4.30 4.04
CA PHE A 165 -26.19 -5.40 4.00
C PHE A 165 -25.81 -6.44 5.07
N ASP A 166 -26.76 -6.83 5.91
CA ASP A 166 -26.55 -7.68 7.11
C ASP A 166 -25.46 -7.15 8.08
N ASP A 167 -25.49 -5.85 8.40
CA ASP A 167 -24.61 -5.20 9.38
C ASP A 167 -23.08 -5.28 9.13
N ASP A 168 -22.64 -5.67 7.93
CA ASP A 168 -21.23 -5.63 7.51
C ASP A 168 -21.06 -4.90 6.18
N PHE A 169 -19.91 -4.25 6.01
CA PHE A 169 -19.55 -3.59 4.77
C PHE A 169 -19.39 -4.64 3.67
N LYS A 170 -19.99 -4.40 2.51
CA LYS A 170 -19.86 -5.30 1.37
C LYS A 170 -18.65 -4.97 0.53
N VAL A 171 -18.19 -5.98 -0.20
CA VAL A 171 -17.11 -5.81 -1.16
C VAL A 171 -17.56 -4.89 -2.27
N SER A 172 -16.76 -3.87 -2.60
CA SER A 172 -17.07 -2.91 -3.67
C SER A 172 -17.13 -3.58 -5.04
N GLU A 173 -17.92 -3.03 -5.96
CA GLU A 173 -18.02 -3.50 -7.34
C GLU A 173 -16.71 -3.37 -8.14
N VAL A 174 -15.84 -2.41 -7.80
CA VAL A 174 -14.55 -2.24 -8.50
C VAL A 174 -13.48 -3.22 -8.00
N TYR A 175 -13.66 -3.79 -6.81
CA TYR A 175 -12.63 -4.61 -6.17
C TYR A 175 -12.27 -5.86 -6.98
N PRO A 176 -13.21 -6.66 -7.50
CA PRO A 176 -12.89 -7.81 -8.35
C PRO A 176 -11.98 -7.44 -9.54
N PHE A 177 -12.18 -6.28 -10.16
CA PHE A 177 -11.35 -5.83 -11.29
C PHE A 177 -9.92 -5.49 -10.85
N LEU A 178 -9.77 -4.69 -9.78
CA LEU A 178 -8.46 -4.37 -9.19
C LEU A 178 -7.74 -5.63 -8.70
N PHE A 179 -8.49 -6.60 -8.20
CA PHE A 179 -7.97 -7.88 -7.77
C PHE A 179 -7.41 -8.70 -8.94
N VAL A 180 -8.12 -8.78 -10.07
CA VAL A 180 -7.62 -9.43 -11.30
C VAL A 180 -6.33 -8.78 -11.77
N LEU A 181 -6.29 -7.45 -11.87
CA LEU A 181 -5.11 -6.70 -12.30
C LEU A 181 -3.88 -7.03 -11.43
N ASN A 182 -4.08 -7.12 -10.10
CA ASN A 182 -3.04 -7.57 -9.18
C ASN A 182 -2.58 -8.99 -9.49
N LEU A 183 -3.53 -9.92 -9.65
CA LEU A 183 -3.32 -11.35 -9.82
C LEU A 183 -2.50 -11.67 -11.09
N ILE A 184 -2.87 -11.11 -12.24
CA ILE A 184 -2.36 -11.55 -13.54
C ILE A 184 -1.04 -10.88 -13.96
N ASN A 185 -0.70 -9.73 -13.35
CA ASN A 185 0.44 -8.92 -13.78
C ASN A 185 0.41 -8.52 -15.25
N ASN A 186 -0.64 -7.82 -15.67
CA ASN A 186 -0.84 -7.41 -17.07
C ASN A 186 0.21 -6.44 -17.63
N ILE A 187 1.09 -5.89 -16.78
CA ILE A 187 2.25 -5.08 -17.18
C ILE A 187 3.41 -5.97 -17.67
N ASP A 188 3.53 -7.19 -17.15
CA ASP A 188 4.49 -8.19 -17.63
C ASP A 188 3.83 -9.07 -18.70
N ALA A 189 3.70 -8.52 -19.90
CA ALA A 189 3.03 -9.17 -21.02
C ALA A 189 3.64 -10.55 -21.37
N GLN A 190 4.94 -10.77 -21.12
CA GLN A 190 5.62 -12.03 -21.44
C GLN A 190 5.11 -13.18 -20.56
N ASN A 191 4.86 -12.92 -19.27
CA ASN A 191 4.38 -13.94 -18.33
C ASN A 191 2.85 -13.96 -18.18
N LEU A 192 2.13 -13.09 -18.89
CA LEU A 192 0.70 -12.86 -18.71
C LEU A 192 -0.13 -14.14 -18.90
N TYR A 193 0.01 -14.82 -20.04
CA TYR A 193 -0.66 -16.10 -20.31
C TYR A 193 -0.42 -17.13 -19.19
N THR A 194 0.83 -17.26 -18.74
CA THR A 194 1.22 -18.21 -17.69
C THR A 194 0.55 -17.86 -16.35
N ASN A 195 0.49 -16.56 -16.01
CA ASN A 195 -0.13 -16.10 -14.77
C ASN A 195 -1.65 -16.34 -14.81
N VAL A 196 -2.31 -16.00 -15.92
CA VAL A 196 -3.76 -16.24 -16.10
C VAL A 196 -4.05 -17.73 -16.01
N SER A 197 -3.33 -18.57 -16.76
CA SER A 197 -3.58 -20.03 -16.78
C SER A 197 -3.37 -20.70 -15.41
N LYS A 198 -2.44 -20.19 -14.59
CA LYS A 198 -2.22 -20.69 -13.22
C LYS A 198 -3.29 -20.22 -12.24
N ALA A 199 -3.85 -19.03 -12.45
CA ALA A 199 -4.83 -18.42 -11.56
C ALA A 199 -6.25 -18.91 -11.83
N PHE A 200 -6.61 -19.10 -13.10
CA PHE A 200 -7.96 -19.41 -13.55
C PHE A 200 -8.04 -20.87 -14.01
N ILE A 201 -8.37 -21.75 -13.08
CA ILE A 201 -8.53 -23.20 -13.30
C ILE A 201 -10.03 -23.50 -13.45
N PRO A 202 -10.51 -23.93 -14.64
CA PRO A 202 -11.93 -24.13 -14.92
C PRO A 202 -12.66 -24.97 -13.88
N GLU A 203 -12.06 -26.08 -13.48
CA GLU A 203 -12.67 -27.03 -12.53
C GLU A 203 -12.97 -26.37 -11.20
N LYS A 204 -12.06 -25.51 -10.72
CA LYS A 204 -12.23 -24.77 -9.45
C LYS A 204 -13.31 -23.70 -9.56
N ILE A 205 -13.39 -23.02 -10.70
CA ILE A 205 -14.40 -21.99 -10.92
C ILE A 205 -15.79 -22.64 -11.00
N ILE A 206 -15.92 -23.75 -11.72
CA ILE A 206 -17.17 -24.54 -11.83
C ILE A 206 -17.56 -25.09 -10.45
N GLU A 207 -16.62 -25.67 -9.70
CA GLU A 207 -16.86 -26.17 -8.35
C GLU A 207 -17.40 -25.04 -7.45
N LYS A 208 -16.78 -23.86 -7.49
CA LYS A 208 -17.20 -22.71 -6.68
C LYS A 208 -18.52 -22.12 -7.15
N TYR A 209 -18.80 -22.11 -8.45
CA TYR A 209 -20.11 -21.72 -9.01
C TYR A 209 -21.24 -22.59 -8.43
N ASN A 210 -21.00 -23.90 -8.33
CA ASN A 210 -21.98 -24.89 -7.88
C ASN A 210 -22.11 -25.00 -6.35
N ARG A 211 -21.14 -24.49 -5.58
CA ARG A 211 -21.13 -24.53 -4.11
C ARG A 211 -21.43 -23.17 -3.48
N GLY A 212 -21.65 -23.13 -2.17
CA GLY A 212 -21.93 -21.91 -1.40
C GLY A 212 -23.37 -21.43 -1.54
N ARG A 213 -23.61 -20.11 -1.48
CA ARG A 213 -24.96 -19.54 -1.63
C ARG A 213 -25.60 -19.88 -2.99
N LYS A 214 -26.92 -19.80 -3.13
CA LYS A 214 -27.54 -19.89 -4.47
C LYS A 214 -27.35 -18.58 -5.24
N TRP A 215 -27.27 -18.69 -6.57
CA TRP A 215 -27.29 -17.53 -7.47
C TRP A 215 -28.71 -16.99 -7.60
N PHE A 216 -28.86 -15.67 -7.61
CA PHE A 216 -30.11 -15.04 -8.03
C PHE A 216 -30.28 -15.17 -9.55
N SER A 217 -31.51 -15.16 -10.05
CA SER A 217 -31.78 -15.36 -11.48
C SER A 217 -31.01 -14.39 -12.39
N LYS A 218 -30.92 -13.11 -11.98
CA LYS A 218 -30.14 -12.10 -12.72
C LYS A 218 -28.63 -12.39 -12.73
N GLU A 219 -28.09 -13.02 -11.68
CA GLU A 219 -26.68 -13.42 -11.64
C GLU A 219 -26.41 -14.61 -12.57
N VAL A 220 -27.36 -15.56 -12.65
CA VAL A 220 -27.28 -16.69 -13.59
C VAL A 220 -27.27 -16.19 -15.03
N GLU A 221 -28.17 -15.26 -15.37
CA GLU A 221 -28.23 -14.62 -16.68
C GLU A 221 -26.92 -13.88 -17.00
N TYR A 222 -26.45 -13.06 -16.06
CA TYR A 222 -25.22 -12.27 -16.22
C TYR A 222 -23.97 -13.13 -16.42
N LEU A 223 -23.88 -14.29 -15.76
CA LEU A 223 -22.74 -15.20 -15.84
C LEU A 223 -22.85 -16.23 -16.97
N LYS A 224 -23.96 -16.27 -17.71
CA LYS A 224 -24.25 -17.35 -18.67
C LYS A 224 -23.11 -17.54 -19.68
N THR A 225 -22.72 -16.48 -20.38
CA THR A 225 -21.65 -16.53 -21.39
C THR A 225 -20.30 -16.89 -20.79
N THR A 226 -19.99 -16.37 -19.59
CA THR A 226 -18.75 -16.71 -18.90
C THR A 226 -18.72 -18.20 -18.54
N MET A 227 -19.85 -18.76 -18.10
CA MET A 227 -19.95 -20.20 -17.77
C MET A 227 -19.93 -21.09 -19.02
N GLU A 228 -20.48 -20.65 -20.16
CA GLU A 228 -20.35 -21.33 -21.45
C GLU A 228 -18.87 -21.46 -21.84
N ILE A 229 -18.12 -20.34 -21.78
CA ILE A 229 -16.68 -20.31 -22.06
C ILE A 229 -15.90 -21.25 -21.12
N ILE A 230 -16.17 -21.21 -19.81
CA ILE A 230 -15.43 -22.03 -18.83
C ILE A 230 -15.74 -23.53 -18.98
N SER A 231 -16.98 -23.87 -19.36
CA SER A 231 -17.43 -25.27 -19.45
C SER A 231 -16.96 -25.96 -20.73
N ASN A 232 -16.55 -25.21 -21.75
CA ASN A 232 -16.01 -25.73 -23.00
C ASN A 232 -14.48 -25.54 -23.04
N PRO A 233 -13.68 -26.63 -22.96
CA PRO A 233 -12.21 -26.53 -22.95
C PRO A 233 -11.61 -25.81 -24.16
N ASP A 234 -12.22 -25.93 -25.34
CA ASP A 234 -11.72 -25.29 -26.56
C ASP A 234 -11.99 -23.78 -26.51
N GLU A 235 -13.20 -23.37 -26.10
CA GLU A 235 -13.53 -21.96 -25.92
C GLU A 235 -12.69 -21.31 -24.81
N PHE A 236 -12.48 -22.02 -23.70
CA PHE A 236 -11.62 -21.54 -22.63
C PHE A 236 -10.18 -21.36 -23.12
N ARG A 237 -9.66 -22.31 -23.93
CA ARG A 237 -8.32 -22.19 -24.53
C ARG A 237 -8.22 -21.01 -25.50
N ILE A 238 -9.24 -20.79 -26.33
CA ILE A 238 -9.31 -19.63 -27.24
C ILE A 238 -9.32 -18.32 -26.43
N PHE A 239 -10.10 -18.28 -25.35
CA PHE A 239 -10.14 -17.15 -24.42
C PHE A 239 -8.77 -16.89 -23.78
N LEU A 240 -8.09 -17.92 -23.28
CA LEU A 240 -6.74 -17.81 -22.74
C LEU A 240 -5.73 -17.30 -23.80
N GLY A 241 -5.93 -17.67 -25.06
CA GLY A 241 -5.12 -17.17 -26.19
C GLY A 241 -5.11 -15.63 -26.31
N ASN A 242 -6.11 -14.92 -25.78
CA ASN A 242 -6.11 -13.45 -25.71
C ASN A 242 -4.98 -12.88 -24.85
N PHE A 243 -4.41 -13.68 -23.95
CA PHE A 243 -3.37 -13.27 -23.01
C PHE A 243 -1.96 -13.72 -23.43
N GLU A 244 -1.84 -14.35 -24.60
CA GLU A 244 -0.54 -14.63 -25.21
C GLU A 244 0.16 -13.32 -25.58
N TYR A 245 1.48 -13.27 -25.36
CA TYR A 245 2.28 -12.06 -25.55
C TYR A 245 2.03 -11.41 -26.92
N GLU A 246 2.13 -12.20 -28.00
CA GLU A 246 1.98 -11.74 -29.38
C GLU A 246 0.61 -11.10 -29.64
N LYS A 247 -0.46 -11.66 -29.06
CA LYS A 247 -1.81 -11.12 -29.20
C LYS A 247 -2.00 -9.90 -28.30
N TRP A 248 -1.57 -9.97 -27.04
CA TRP A 248 -1.76 -8.93 -26.05
C TRP A 248 -1.14 -7.59 -26.44
N ILE A 249 0.08 -7.59 -26.98
CA ILE A 249 0.74 -6.34 -27.43
C ILE A 249 0.04 -5.69 -28.63
N THR A 250 -0.75 -6.47 -29.37
CA THR A 250 -1.51 -5.97 -30.53
C THR A 250 -2.88 -5.41 -30.16
N PHE A 251 -3.37 -5.65 -28.95
CA PHE A 251 -4.65 -5.13 -28.50
C PHE A 251 -4.58 -3.65 -28.15
N THR A 252 -5.62 -2.93 -28.56
CA THR A 252 -5.97 -1.61 -28.02
C THR A 252 -6.28 -1.70 -26.54
N ARG A 253 -6.25 -0.57 -25.82
CA ARG A 253 -6.60 -0.56 -24.39
C ARG A 253 -8.01 -1.08 -24.13
N GLN A 254 -8.98 -0.74 -24.99
CA GLN A 254 -10.37 -1.20 -24.86
C GLN A 254 -10.48 -2.73 -24.98
N GLU A 255 -9.76 -3.34 -25.92
CA GLU A 255 -9.73 -4.81 -26.08
C GLU A 255 -9.10 -5.49 -24.88
N LYS A 256 -7.97 -4.97 -24.38
CA LYS A 256 -7.32 -5.45 -23.15
C LYS A 256 -8.25 -5.39 -21.95
N VAL A 257 -8.94 -4.26 -21.79
CA VAL A 257 -9.92 -4.02 -20.72
C VAL A 257 -11.07 -5.03 -20.80
N LYS A 258 -11.63 -5.27 -21.99
CA LYS A 258 -12.68 -6.29 -22.19
C LYS A 258 -12.22 -7.69 -21.81
N ALA A 259 -11.00 -8.08 -22.19
CA ALA A 259 -10.44 -9.39 -21.83
C ALA A 259 -10.25 -9.53 -20.30
N ILE A 260 -9.74 -8.48 -19.64
CA ILE A 260 -9.58 -8.43 -18.17
C ILE A 260 -10.95 -8.47 -17.47
N PHE A 261 -11.97 -7.87 -18.06
CA PHE A 261 -13.31 -7.88 -17.49
C PHE A 261 -13.92 -9.29 -17.44
N GLU A 262 -13.69 -10.12 -18.46
CA GLU A 262 -14.14 -11.51 -18.40
C GLU A 262 -13.44 -12.29 -17.28
N LEU A 263 -12.14 -12.06 -17.04
CA LEU A 263 -11.46 -12.60 -15.85
C LEU A 263 -12.07 -12.07 -14.54
N THR A 264 -12.54 -10.82 -14.53
CA THR A 264 -13.23 -10.20 -13.38
C THR A 264 -14.49 -10.96 -13.01
N LYS A 265 -15.28 -11.39 -13.99
CA LYS A 265 -16.45 -12.25 -13.75
C LYS A 265 -16.06 -13.60 -13.14
N MET A 266 -14.96 -14.20 -13.59
CA MET A 266 -14.43 -15.44 -13.02
C MET A 266 -13.97 -15.27 -11.58
N VAL A 267 -13.26 -14.17 -11.27
CA VAL A 267 -12.90 -13.82 -9.88
C VAL A 267 -14.13 -13.60 -9.02
N ALA A 268 -15.15 -12.91 -9.54
CA ALA A 268 -16.39 -12.69 -8.81
C ALA A 268 -17.08 -14.02 -8.43
N ILE A 269 -17.09 -15.02 -9.33
CA ILE A 269 -17.55 -16.38 -9.01
C ILE A 269 -16.75 -16.96 -7.84
N LEU A 270 -15.42 -16.79 -7.85
CA LEU A 270 -14.56 -17.29 -6.77
C LEU A 270 -14.82 -16.58 -5.43
N MET A 271 -15.29 -15.34 -5.49
CA MET A 271 -15.62 -14.49 -4.35
C MET A 271 -17.11 -14.49 -3.98
N LYS A 272 -17.91 -15.39 -4.57
CA LYS A 272 -19.37 -15.51 -4.42
C LYS A 272 -19.91 -15.33 -3.00
N ASP A 273 -19.21 -15.87 -2.01
CA ASP A 273 -19.64 -15.83 -0.60
C ASP A 273 -19.26 -14.52 0.12
N LYS A 274 -18.47 -13.64 -0.52
CA LYS A 274 -17.99 -12.36 0.02
C LYS A 274 -18.65 -11.14 -0.64
N ILE A 275 -19.15 -11.29 -1.87
CA ILE A 275 -19.84 -10.23 -2.62
C ILE A 275 -21.36 -10.38 -2.46
N ALA A 276 -22.07 -9.26 -2.29
CA ALA A 276 -23.51 -9.26 -2.11
C ALA A 276 -24.25 -9.76 -3.36
N ARG A 277 -23.91 -9.20 -4.54
CA ARG A 277 -24.45 -9.61 -5.84
C ARG A 277 -23.40 -9.40 -6.93
N ILE A 278 -23.18 -10.41 -7.78
CA ILE A 278 -22.28 -10.29 -8.94
C ILE A 278 -22.81 -9.31 -9.97
N THR A 279 -24.13 -9.15 -10.08
CA THR A 279 -24.77 -8.19 -10.98
C THR A 279 -24.47 -6.73 -10.63
N MET A 280 -23.82 -6.44 -9.49
CA MET A 280 -23.27 -5.11 -9.22
C MET A 280 -22.11 -4.79 -10.17
N LEU A 281 -21.46 -5.79 -10.75
CA LEU A 281 -20.60 -5.64 -11.92
C LEU A 281 -21.44 -5.36 -13.19
N LYS A 282 -22.32 -4.35 -13.18
CA LYS A 282 -23.10 -3.97 -14.37
C LYS A 282 -22.16 -3.76 -15.56
N GLU A 283 -22.47 -4.36 -16.72
CA GLU A 283 -21.82 -4.31 -18.06
C GLU A 283 -20.38 -3.76 -18.21
N GLY A 284 -19.51 -3.89 -17.21
CA GLY A 284 -18.18 -3.28 -17.15
C GLY A 284 -18.16 -1.76 -17.03
N GLN A 285 -19.15 -1.06 -17.59
CA GLN A 285 -19.16 0.37 -17.80
C GLN A 285 -19.01 1.17 -16.49
N ASP A 286 -19.79 0.89 -15.44
CA ASP A 286 -19.74 1.61 -14.16
C ASP A 286 -18.39 1.44 -13.44
N ALA A 287 -17.81 0.23 -13.45
CA ALA A 287 -16.48 0.00 -12.88
C ALA A 287 -15.35 0.67 -13.68
N PHE A 288 -15.55 0.82 -15.00
CA PHE A 288 -14.64 1.59 -15.85
C PHE A 288 -14.78 3.09 -15.63
N GLU A 289 -15.98 3.61 -15.39
CA GLU A 289 -16.20 5.03 -15.10
C GLU A 289 -15.50 5.45 -13.80
N ILE A 290 -15.61 4.65 -12.73
CA ILE A 290 -14.92 4.93 -11.45
C ILE A 290 -13.40 4.91 -11.61
N LEU A 291 -12.88 3.98 -12.41
CA LEU A 291 -11.44 3.78 -12.60
C LEU A 291 -10.90 4.45 -13.87
N GLU A 292 -11.69 5.26 -14.58
CA GLU A 292 -11.42 5.66 -15.97
C GLU A 292 -10.05 6.31 -16.12
N GLU A 293 -9.77 7.27 -15.25
CA GLU A 293 -8.49 7.99 -15.22
C GLU A 293 -7.33 7.09 -14.80
N TYR A 294 -7.60 6.00 -14.08
CA TYR A 294 -6.61 5.01 -13.71
C TYR A 294 -6.39 3.92 -14.78
N ILE A 295 -7.32 3.72 -15.72
CA ILE A 295 -7.21 2.64 -16.72
C ILE A 295 -5.97 2.78 -17.61
N PRO A 296 -5.57 3.97 -18.10
CA PRO A 296 -4.32 4.14 -18.84
C PRO A 296 -3.06 3.75 -18.06
N ILE A 297 -3.12 3.87 -16.73
CA ILE A 297 -2.06 3.46 -15.78
C ILE A 297 -1.96 1.95 -15.70
N PHE A 298 -3.11 1.29 -15.58
CA PHE A 298 -3.19 -0.12 -15.28
C PHE A 298 -3.06 -0.96 -16.53
N VAL A 299 -3.53 -0.46 -17.67
CA VAL A 299 -3.61 -1.15 -18.94
C VAL A 299 -2.92 -0.31 -20.02
N PRO A 300 -1.58 -0.29 -20.05
CA PRO A 300 -0.84 0.47 -21.06
C PRO A 300 -1.07 -0.11 -22.47
N SER A 301 -1.10 0.79 -23.46
CA SER A 301 -1.31 0.47 -24.88
C SER A 301 -0.52 1.44 -25.74
N ASP A 302 0.43 0.91 -26.52
CA ASP A 302 1.23 1.70 -27.47
C ASP A 302 0.45 2.01 -28.77
N LYS A 303 -0.74 1.40 -28.94
CA LYS A 303 -1.60 1.59 -30.13
C LYS A 303 -2.60 2.74 -30.02
N ASP A 304 -2.64 3.41 -28.88
CA ASP A 304 -3.63 4.47 -28.63
C ASP A 304 -3.14 5.85 -29.14
N GLU A 305 -1.94 5.92 -29.74
CA GLU A 305 -1.46 7.12 -30.44
C GLU A 305 -2.32 7.38 -31.69
N GLY A 306 -3.14 8.44 -31.66
CA GLY A 306 -3.84 8.97 -32.84
C GLY A 306 -5.27 8.51 -33.05
N VAL A 307 -5.80 7.59 -32.22
CA VAL A 307 -7.25 7.30 -32.17
C VAL A 307 -7.90 8.30 -31.22
N ARG A 308 -9.12 8.79 -31.52
CA ARG A 308 -9.99 9.44 -30.53
C ARG A 308 -10.36 8.39 -29.47
N SER A 309 -9.41 8.11 -28.60
CA SER A 309 -9.55 7.29 -27.42
C SER A 309 -10.56 7.96 -26.49
N ILE A 310 -11.51 7.19 -25.96
CA ILE A 310 -12.37 7.63 -24.84
C ILE A 310 -11.53 7.99 -23.61
N PHE A 311 -10.33 7.42 -23.48
CA PHE A 311 -9.39 7.68 -22.39
C PHE A 311 -8.46 8.86 -22.71
N LYS A 312 -8.11 9.64 -21.69
CA LYS A 312 -7.11 10.71 -21.77
C LYS A 312 -5.73 10.18 -22.18
N ARG A 313 -4.90 11.08 -22.73
CA ARG A 313 -3.48 10.80 -22.94
C ARG A 313 -2.79 10.74 -21.58
N ASN A 314 -1.79 9.88 -21.47
CA ASN A 314 -1.05 9.67 -20.23
C ASN A 314 -0.58 10.97 -19.58
N GLU A 315 -0.04 11.91 -20.37
CA GLU A 315 0.52 13.18 -19.88
C GLU A 315 -0.53 14.11 -19.24
N ASP A 316 -1.80 13.98 -19.59
CA ASP A 316 -2.90 14.82 -19.09
C ASP A 316 -3.58 14.22 -17.84
N ILE A 317 -3.14 13.06 -17.36
CA ILE A 317 -3.81 12.31 -16.29
C ILE A 317 -3.27 12.70 -14.92
N VAL A 318 -4.19 13.24 -14.10
CA VAL A 318 -4.00 13.44 -12.66
C VAL A 318 -4.96 12.52 -11.92
N VAL A 319 -4.44 11.76 -10.97
CA VAL A 319 -5.26 10.87 -10.14
C VAL A 319 -4.98 11.05 -8.66
N LEU A 320 -5.99 10.81 -7.83
CA LEU A 320 -5.79 10.67 -6.39
C LEU A 320 -4.92 9.44 -6.11
N SER A 321 -3.74 9.66 -5.57
CA SER A 321 -2.89 8.56 -5.12
C SER A 321 -3.60 7.76 -4.02
N PRO A 322 -3.58 6.43 -4.12
CA PRO A 322 -4.11 5.57 -3.08
C PRO A 322 -3.17 5.49 -1.86
N PHE A 323 -2.00 6.12 -1.92
CA PHE A 323 -1.18 6.34 -0.74
C PHE A 323 -1.61 7.61 -0.03
N THR A 324 -1.70 7.57 1.30
CA THR A 324 -2.00 8.77 2.10
C THR A 324 -0.81 9.71 2.21
N TYR A 325 0.40 9.24 1.89
CA TYR A 325 1.64 10.01 1.90
C TYR A 325 1.89 10.84 3.17
N GLN A 326 1.46 10.37 4.35
CA GLN A 326 1.73 11.09 5.60
C GLN A 326 3.23 11.14 5.91
N ASN A 327 3.87 9.97 5.96
CA ASN A 327 5.26 9.86 6.45
C ASN A 327 6.28 9.53 5.36
N VAL A 328 5.84 9.08 4.18
CA VAL A 328 6.72 8.76 3.05
C VAL A 328 6.21 9.50 1.82
N ASN A 329 6.46 10.81 1.79
CA ASN A 329 6.17 11.67 0.65
C ASN A 329 7.47 12.27 0.12
N PRO A 330 7.90 11.94 -1.11
CA PRO A 330 9.15 12.47 -1.64
C PRO A 330 9.13 13.99 -1.83
N LEU A 331 7.99 14.60 -2.20
CA LEU A 331 7.87 16.05 -2.37
C LEU A 331 8.03 16.79 -1.03
N SER A 332 7.32 16.34 0.01
CA SER A 332 7.47 16.89 1.35
C SER A 332 8.88 16.67 1.90
N LEU A 333 9.48 15.52 1.61
CA LEU A 333 10.81 15.18 2.08
C LEU A 333 11.89 16.06 1.44
N THR A 334 11.78 16.32 0.14
CA THR A 334 12.65 17.29 -0.55
C THR A 334 12.52 18.67 0.08
N ARG A 335 11.29 19.17 0.30
CA ARG A 335 11.05 20.45 0.98
C ARG A 335 11.63 20.48 2.39
N TYR A 336 11.55 19.38 3.12
CA TYR A 336 12.17 19.24 4.44
C TYR A 336 13.68 19.40 4.34
N ILE A 337 14.34 18.62 3.48
CA ILE A 337 15.79 18.65 3.28
C ILE A 337 16.27 20.06 2.91
N GLU A 338 15.61 20.69 1.93
CA GLU A 338 15.90 22.06 1.49
C GLU A 338 15.79 23.07 2.63
N SER A 339 14.75 22.96 3.47
CA SER A 339 14.54 23.87 4.61
C SER A 339 15.65 23.82 5.66
N LYS A 340 16.46 22.75 5.68
CA LYS A 340 17.58 22.58 6.62
C LYS A 340 18.93 23.02 6.04
N GLY A 341 19.06 23.12 4.73
CA GLY A 341 20.31 23.46 4.06
C GLY A 341 21.47 22.57 4.52
N ASP A 342 22.62 23.18 4.81
CA ASP A 342 23.87 22.49 5.14
C ASP A 342 23.85 21.72 6.47
N TYR A 343 22.87 21.96 7.34
CA TYR A 343 22.72 21.19 8.59
C TYR A 343 22.24 19.75 8.34
N HIS A 344 21.59 19.50 7.20
CA HIS A 344 21.14 18.16 6.82
C HIS A 344 22.21 17.41 6.03
N VAL A 345 22.24 16.08 6.16
CA VAL A 345 23.13 15.24 5.35
C VAL A 345 22.86 15.44 3.85
N LYS A 346 23.90 15.50 3.02
CA LYS A 346 23.72 15.66 1.56
C LYS A 346 22.94 14.49 0.97
N VAL A 347 21.98 14.77 0.09
CA VAL A 347 21.11 13.75 -0.52
C VAL A 347 21.16 13.86 -2.04
N ASN A 348 21.22 12.72 -2.74
CA ASN A 348 20.89 12.67 -4.16
C ASN A 348 19.37 12.48 -4.32
N GLU A 349 18.68 13.49 -4.86
CA GLU A 349 17.22 13.54 -5.00
C GLU A 349 16.66 12.39 -5.84
N LYS A 350 17.32 12.04 -6.95
CA LYS A 350 16.87 10.93 -7.81
C LYS A 350 16.90 9.60 -7.05
N LYS A 351 17.98 9.34 -6.29
CA LYS A 351 18.07 8.16 -5.41
C LYS A 351 17.02 8.20 -4.30
N LEU A 352 16.77 9.37 -3.70
CA LEU A 352 15.72 9.54 -2.68
C LEU A 352 14.34 9.16 -3.23
N TYR A 353 13.99 9.73 -4.38
CA TYR A 353 12.71 9.49 -5.03
C TYR A 353 12.51 8.02 -5.38
N HIS A 354 13.51 7.39 -5.98
CA HIS A 354 13.47 5.95 -6.26
C HIS A 354 13.37 5.10 -4.99
N TYR A 355 14.08 5.47 -3.92
CA TYR A 355 13.99 4.76 -2.65
C TYR A 355 12.58 4.84 -2.05
N SER A 356 11.96 6.02 -2.07
CA SER A 356 10.56 6.20 -1.65
C SER A 356 9.61 5.33 -2.47
N GLN A 357 9.77 5.27 -3.79
CA GLN A 357 8.95 4.42 -4.65
C GLN A 357 9.12 2.93 -4.34
N ILE A 358 10.35 2.50 -4.05
CA ILE A 358 10.66 1.13 -3.62
C ILE A 358 9.95 0.81 -2.30
N VAL A 359 10.04 1.69 -1.30
CA VAL A 359 9.36 1.53 -0.02
C VAL A 359 7.87 1.32 -0.24
N LEU A 360 7.21 2.22 -0.95
CA LEU A 360 5.77 2.12 -1.24
C LEU A 360 5.42 0.79 -1.93
N SER A 361 6.18 0.42 -2.97
CA SER A 361 5.98 -0.82 -3.72
C SER A 361 6.12 -2.09 -2.86
N VAL A 362 7.10 -2.11 -1.94
CA VAL A 362 7.35 -3.25 -1.05
C VAL A 362 6.21 -3.43 -0.06
N PHE A 363 5.75 -2.34 0.56
CA PHE A 363 4.63 -2.38 1.50
C PHE A 363 3.32 -2.76 0.79
N SER A 364 3.06 -2.21 -0.39
CA SER A 364 1.89 -2.60 -1.20
C SER A 364 1.92 -4.07 -1.58
N LYS A 365 3.08 -4.58 -2.03
CA LYS A 365 3.25 -5.99 -2.38
C LYS A 365 3.00 -6.90 -1.20
N LEU A 366 3.48 -6.55 -0.01
CA LEU A 366 3.20 -7.33 1.19
C LEU A 366 1.69 -7.39 1.45
N ARG A 367 1.06 -6.23 1.55
CA ARG A 367 -0.35 -6.14 1.93
C ARG A 367 -1.24 -6.85 0.93
N ILE A 368 -1.01 -6.67 -0.38
CA ILE A 368 -1.82 -7.36 -1.39
C ILE A 368 -1.61 -8.89 -1.37
N THR A 369 -0.38 -9.36 -1.10
CA THR A 369 -0.12 -10.80 -0.95
C THR A 369 -0.95 -11.39 0.19
N LEU A 370 -0.98 -10.71 1.34
CA LEU A 370 -1.77 -11.11 2.51
C LEU A 370 -3.29 -10.99 2.25
N LEU A 371 -3.74 -9.98 1.51
CA LEU A 371 -5.16 -9.78 1.18
C LEU A 371 -5.67 -10.85 0.19
N THR A 372 -4.83 -11.23 -0.78
CA THR A 372 -5.16 -12.24 -1.79
C THR A 372 -5.05 -13.67 -1.27
N TYR A 373 -4.19 -13.93 -0.28
CA TYR A 373 -3.92 -15.28 0.23
C TYR A 373 -5.19 -16.07 0.64
N PRO A 374 -6.17 -15.52 1.39
CA PRO A 374 -7.36 -16.26 1.80
C PRO A 374 -8.28 -16.66 0.64
N LEU A 375 -8.10 -16.06 -0.55
CA LEU A 375 -8.90 -16.36 -1.74
C LEU A 375 -8.17 -17.31 -2.69
N PHE A 376 -6.84 -17.16 -2.83
CA PHE A 376 -6.04 -17.94 -3.78
C PHE A 376 -4.73 -18.47 -3.13
N PRO A 377 -4.83 -19.29 -2.06
CA PRO A 377 -3.64 -19.73 -1.32
C PRO A 377 -2.69 -20.56 -2.20
N GLU A 378 -3.21 -21.46 -3.04
CA GLU A 378 -2.38 -22.28 -3.93
C GLU A 378 -1.62 -21.45 -4.98
N TYR A 379 -2.29 -20.47 -5.58
CA TYR A 379 -1.65 -19.57 -6.54
C TYR A 379 -0.54 -18.77 -5.86
N ILE A 380 -0.84 -18.13 -4.72
CA ILE A 380 0.12 -17.30 -3.99
C ILE A 380 1.30 -18.14 -3.47
N ASN A 381 1.05 -19.35 -2.98
CA ASN A 381 2.10 -20.29 -2.60
C ASN A 381 3.03 -20.54 -3.79
N LYS A 382 2.48 -20.99 -4.93
CA LYS A 382 3.29 -21.37 -6.09
C LYS A 382 4.00 -20.20 -6.77
N THR A 383 3.40 -19.02 -6.84
CA THR A 383 3.91 -17.89 -7.66
C THR A 383 4.63 -16.81 -6.86
N VAL A 384 4.31 -16.64 -5.58
CA VAL A 384 4.85 -15.56 -4.74
C VAL A 384 5.75 -16.11 -3.63
N ILE A 385 5.26 -17.10 -2.88
CA ILE A 385 5.94 -17.57 -1.66
C ILE A 385 7.05 -18.55 -2.01
N GLU A 386 6.77 -19.66 -2.70
CA GLU A 386 7.75 -20.70 -3.01
C GLU A 386 9.00 -20.20 -3.75
N PRO A 387 8.91 -19.34 -4.78
CA PRO A 387 10.10 -18.81 -5.46
C PRO A 387 11.03 -17.98 -4.54
N LYS A 388 10.51 -17.53 -3.39
CA LYS A 388 11.22 -16.73 -2.39
C LYS A 388 10.97 -17.27 -0.98
N ARG A 389 10.86 -18.60 -0.82
CA ARG A 389 10.40 -19.24 0.42
C ARG A 389 11.24 -18.83 1.63
N GLU A 390 12.57 -18.83 1.48
CA GLU A 390 13.51 -18.37 2.51
C GLU A 390 13.17 -16.96 3.00
N ILE A 391 12.86 -16.04 2.08
CA ILE A 391 12.55 -14.65 2.43
C ILE A 391 11.21 -14.56 3.17
N TRP A 392 10.15 -15.18 2.65
CA TRP A 392 8.79 -15.04 3.20
C TRP A 392 8.59 -15.79 4.52
N VAL A 393 9.23 -16.95 4.68
CA VAL A 393 9.00 -17.85 5.81
C VAL A 393 10.14 -17.77 6.82
N ASP A 394 11.39 -17.91 6.38
CA ASP A 394 12.50 -18.09 7.30
C ASP A 394 13.06 -16.75 7.80
N ILE A 395 13.15 -15.75 6.92
CA ILE A 395 13.74 -14.43 7.24
C ILE A 395 12.69 -13.48 7.81
N LEU A 396 11.64 -13.19 7.02
CA LEU A 396 10.65 -12.19 7.40
C LEU A 396 9.57 -12.77 8.31
N ASN A 397 9.43 -14.10 8.37
CA ASN A 397 8.42 -14.79 9.17
C ASN A 397 7.01 -14.21 8.94
N ILE A 398 6.64 -14.00 7.68
CA ILE A 398 5.33 -13.48 7.27
C ILE A 398 4.37 -14.66 7.08
N PHE A 399 4.87 -15.78 6.58
CA PHE A 399 4.16 -17.06 6.53
C PHE A 399 4.88 -18.08 7.40
N LYS A 400 4.13 -19.03 7.97
CA LYS A 400 4.66 -20.18 8.70
C LYS A 400 4.00 -21.45 8.22
N GLU A 401 4.71 -22.56 8.30
CA GLU A 401 4.17 -23.87 7.99
C GLU A 401 3.46 -24.44 9.22
N LYS A 402 2.20 -24.85 9.04
CA LYS A 402 1.39 -25.53 10.04
C LYS A 402 0.68 -26.69 9.35
N ASP A 403 0.91 -27.91 9.83
CA ASP A 403 0.31 -29.13 9.27
C ASP A 403 0.58 -29.29 7.75
N ASN A 404 1.82 -28.98 7.32
CA ASN A 404 2.26 -28.92 5.90
C ASN A 404 1.51 -27.89 5.02
N ILE A 405 0.81 -26.94 5.64
CA ILE A 405 0.11 -25.85 4.97
C ILE A 405 0.73 -24.53 5.41
N LEU A 406 1.09 -23.69 4.44
CA LEU A 406 1.52 -22.33 4.72
C LEU A 406 0.33 -21.52 5.23
N VAL A 407 0.54 -20.78 6.32
CA VAL A 407 -0.46 -19.86 6.87
C VAL A 407 0.19 -18.50 7.16
N PRO A 408 -0.51 -17.39 6.87
CA PRO A 408 -0.01 -16.08 7.24
C PRO A 408 0.10 -15.97 8.77
N THR A 409 1.13 -15.27 9.22
CA THR A 409 1.39 -14.98 10.65
C THR A 409 0.81 -13.64 11.08
N MET A 410 0.42 -12.82 10.11
CA MET A 410 -0.09 -11.47 10.27
C MET A 410 -1.18 -11.22 9.22
N GLU A 411 -1.97 -10.20 9.44
CA GLU A 411 -3.02 -9.78 8.52
C GLU A 411 -2.58 -8.61 7.65
N HIS A 412 -3.22 -8.45 6.48
CA HIS A 412 -2.81 -7.50 5.43
C HIS A 412 -2.82 -6.02 5.83
N TYR A 413 -3.52 -5.65 6.89
CA TYR A 413 -3.65 -4.28 7.39
C TYR A 413 -2.74 -4.00 8.60
N GLU A 414 -2.04 -5.01 9.12
CA GLU A 414 -1.21 -4.88 10.33
C GLU A 414 0.15 -4.26 10.06
N LEU A 415 0.52 -4.07 8.78
CA LEU A 415 1.80 -3.52 8.39
C LEU A 415 1.60 -2.22 7.62
N THR A 416 1.79 -1.11 8.32
CA THR A 416 1.80 0.23 7.73
C THR A 416 3.21 0.80 7.77
N VAL A 417 3.48 1.73 6.88
CA VAL A 417 4.74 2.47 6.84
C VAL A 417 4.96 3.24 8.16
N ASP A 418 3.89 3.64 8.82
CA ASP A 418 3.89 4.39 10.07
C ASP A 418 4.47 3.58 11.25
N ASP A 419 4.37 2.25 11.20
CA ASP A 419 4.95 1.34 12.21
C ASP A 419 6.48 1.39 12.26
N PHE A 420 7.12 2.03 11.28
CA PHE A 420 8.57 2.06 11.15
C PHE A 420 9.18 3.44 11.36
N VAL A 421 8.37 4.46 11.65
CA VAL A 421 8.86 5.81 11.95
C VAL A 421 9.74 5.76 13.21
N ILE A 422 10.92 6.34 13.10
CA ILE A 422 11.94 6.43 14.15
C ILE A 422 11.79 7.81 14.82
N ASP A 423 11.67 7.82 16.15
CA ASP A 423 11.60 9.06 16.92
C ASP A 423 12.97 9.56 17.38
N GLU A 424 13.03 10.79 17.88
CA GLU A 424 14.29 11.40 18.32
C GLU A 424 14.89 10.69 19.54
N HIS A 425 14.08 10.12 20.43
CA HIS A 425 14.58 9.38 21.60
C HIS A 425 15.27 8.07 21.19
N GLU A 426 14.79 7.42 20.14
CA GLU A 426 15.43 6.25 19.54
C GLU A 426 16.78 6.62 18.90
N ILE A 427 16.92 7.81 18.30
CA ILE A 427 18.20 8.33 17.79
C ILE A 427 19.16 8.64 18.96
N GLU A 428 18.69 9.35 19.98
CA GLU A 428 19.52 9.64 21.17
C GLU A 428 19.99 8.37 21.88
N TYR A 429 19.16 7.34 21.94
CA TYR A 429 19.55 6.05 22.51
C TYR A 429 20.74 5.45 21.76
N MET A 430 20.70 5.50 20.42
CA MET A 430 21.74 4.98 19.55
C MET A 430 23.07 5.74 19.71
N GLU A 431 23.03 7.06 19.91
CA GLU A 431 24.20 7.90 20.20
C GLU A 431 24.85 7.55 21.55
N LYS A 432 24.02 7.39 22.59
CA LYS A 432 24.48 7.15 23.97
C LYS A 432 24.98 5.72 24.21
N HIS A 433 24.60 4.75 23.37
CA HIS A 433 24.90 3.34 23.58
C HIS A 433 25.72 2.73 22.44
N LYS A 434 26.79 2.00 22.79
CA LYS A 434 27.69 1.37 21.80
C LYS A 434 27.26 -0.02 21.33
N GLY A 435 26.33 -0.68 22.03
CA GLY A 435 25.83 -2.07 21.82
C GLY A 435 26.90 -3.04 21.35
N THR A 436 27.55 -3.58 22.36
CA THR A 436 28.70 -4.47 22.28
C THR A 436 28.32 -5.94 22.15
N LYS A 437 27.03 -6.27 22.32
CA LYS A 437 26.49 -7.64 22.26
C LYS A 437 25.25 -7.65 21.37
N LEU A 438 25.02 -8.76 20.68
CA LEU A 438 23.91 -8.90 19.74
C LEU A 438 22.53 -8.76 20.43
N SER A 439 22.40 -9.25 21.67
CA SER A 439 21.19 -9.05 22.48
C SER A 439 20.86 -7.58 22.76
N GLY A 440 21.82 -6.67 22.61
CA GLY A 440 21.59 -5.23 22.72
C GLY A 440 20.61 -4.69 21.66
N VAL A 441 20.44 -5.39 20.53
CA VAL A 441 19.48 -5.03 19.48
C VAL A 441 18.06 -4.93 20.01
N GLU A 442 17.68 -5.73 21.01
CA GLU A 442 16.32 -5.73 21.55
C GLU A 442 15.87 -4.38 22.10
N LYS A 443 16.84 -3.60 22.62
CA LYS A 443 16.64 -2.25 23.17
C LYS A 443 16.88 -1.14 22.13
N ASP A 444 17.54 -1.47 21.02
CA ASP A 444 17.94 -0.53 19.98
C ASP A 444 16.87 -0.46 18.89
N HIS A 445 15.76 0.21 19.20
CA HIS A 445 14.56 0.18 18.38
C HIS A 445 14.76 0.80 16.98
N ALA A 446 15.54 1.89 16.88
CA ALA A 446 15.92 2.47 15.58
C ALA A 446 16.62 1.44 14.68
N ILE A 447 17.60 0.71 15.22
CA ILE A 447 18.34 -0.33 14.49
C ILE A 447 17.43 -1.49 14.09
N ARG A 448 16.50 -1.90 14.96
CA ARG A 448 15.51 -2.94 14.64
C ARG A 448 14.61 -2.52 13.48
N LYS A 449 14.05 -1.31 13.53
CA LYS A 449 13.20 -0.75 12.46
C LYS A 449 13.97 -0.68 11.15
N MET A 450 15.18 -0.11 11.16
CA MET A 450 16.04 -0.03 9.97
C MET A 450 16.38 -1.41 9.40
N GLY A 451 16.79 -2.37 10.25
CA GLY A 451 17.14 -3.72 9.81
C GLY A 451 15.96 -4.47 9.19
N LEU A 452 14.77 -4.32 9.78
CA LEU A 452 13.54 -4.91 9.28
C LEU A 452 13.14 -4.33 7.92
N ILE A 453 13.20 -2.99 7.77
CA ILE A 453 12.94 -2.31 6.49
C ILE A 453 13.93 -2.75 5.43
N LEU A 454 15.23 -2.82 5.75
CA LEU A 454 16.24 -3.27 4.81
C LEU A 454 16.00 -4.72 4.39
N ASN A 455 15.66 -5.63 5.31
CA ASN A 455 15.28 -7.00 4.95
C ASN A 455 14.05 -7.04 4.03
N LEU A 456 13.01 -6.25 4.31
CA LEU A 456 11.82 -6.16 3.46
C LEU A 456 12.18 -5.67 2.05
N ILE A 457 12.94 -4.59 1.95
CA ILE A 457 13.33 -3.97 0.69
C ILE A 457 14.22 -4.90 -0.13
N ILE A 458 15.28 -5.43 0.48
CA ILE A 458 16.24 -6.33 -0.19
C ILE A 458 15.55 -7.63 -0.63
N GLY A 459 14.70 -8.20 0.23
CA GLY A 459 14.04 -9.49 -0.05
C GLY A 459 12.94 -9.37 -1.10
N LEU A 460 12.09 -8.35 -0.99
CA LEU A 460 10.89 -8.25 -1.81
C LEU A 460 11.10 -7.48 -3.13
N ASN A 461 12.16 -6.66 -3.22
CA ASN A 461 12.50 -5.86 -4.41
C ASN A 461 13.99 -5.98 -4.81
N ARG A 462 14.34 -6.99 -5.62
CA ARG A 462 15.73 -7.20 -6.09
C ARG A 462 16.30 -6.07 -6.96
N PRO A 463 15.54 -5.41 -7.85
CA PRO A 463 16.01 -4.24 -8.61
C PRO A 463 16.60 -3.13 -7.74
N THR A 464 16.13 -2.98 -6.50
CA THR A 464 16.69 -2.03 -5.52
C THR A 464 18.20 -2.20 -5.33
N LEU A 465 18.68 -3.43 -5.24
CA LEU A 465 20.10 -3.70 -5.04
C LEU A 465 20.97 -3.19 -6.19
N LYS A 466 20.47 -3.31 -7.43
CA LYS A 466 21.21 -2.84 -8.61
C LYS A 466 21.28 -1.31 -8.65
N LEU A 467 20.18 -0.63 -8.33
CA LEU A 467 20.11 0.84 -8.35
C LEU A 467 21.07 1.48 -7.33
N PHE A 468 21.24 0.82 -6.18
CA PHE A 468 22.15 1.27 -5.12
C PHE A 468 23.52 0.58 -5.18
N GLU A 469 23.86 -0.07 -6.30
CA GLU A 469 25.17 -0.71 -6.50
C GLU A 469 25.56 -1.72 -5.40
N ASN A 470 24.56 -2.34 -4.75
CA ASN A 470 24.70 -3.19 -3.57
C ASN A 470 25.35 -2.48 -2.36
N ASN A 471 25.29 -1.14 -2.30
CA ASN A 471 25.83 -0.35 -1.20
C ASN A 471 24.82 -0.29 -0.04
N ILE A 472 25.08 -1.07 1.01
CA ILE A 472 24.27 -1.10 2.22
C ILE A 472 24.31 0.23 2.99
N GLU A 473 25.36 1.03 2.85
CA GLU A 473 25.48 2.32 3.52
C GLU A 473 24.51 3.34 2.94
N ASP A 474 24.42 3.39 1.60
CA ASP A 474 23.41 4.20 0.92
C ASP A 474 22.01 3.74 1.33
N LEU A 475 21.72 2.43 1.28
CA LEU A 475 20.41 1.90 1.67
C LEU A 475 20.04 2.27 3.11
N LEU A 476 20.99 2.17 4.05
CA LEU A 476 20.76 2.54 5.44
C LEU A 476 20.54 4.05 5.58
N LYS A 477 21.37 4.87 4.92
CA LYS A 477 21.23 6.33 4.92
C LYS A 477 19.84 6.75 4.44
N TYR A 478 19.38 6.23 3.30
CA TYR A 478 18.05 6.56 2.78
C TYR A 478 16.92 5.99 3.64
N THR A 479 17.12 4.85 4.30
CA THR A 479 16.18 4.34 5.32
C THR A 479 16.08 5.30 6.49
N PHE A 480 17.22 5.79 6.99
CA PHE A 480 17.26 6.75 8.09
C PHE A 480 16.59 8.07 7.72
N ILE A 481 16.82 8.56 6.50
CA ILE A 481 16.22 9.82 6.03
C ILE A 481 14.69 9.68 5.92
N ILE A 482 14.20 8.64 5.27
CA ILE A 482 12.76 8.45 5.04
C ILE A 482 11.99 8.19 6.35
N PHE A 483 12.54 7.32 7.21
CA PHE A 483 11.84 6.87 8.42
C PHE A 483 12.27 7.64 9.67
N GLY A 484 13.30 8.47 9.61
CA GLY A 484 13.79 9.27 10.72
C GLY A 484 12.82 10.37 11.13
N PRO A 485 13.13 11.09 12.22
CA PRO A 485 12.34 12.23 12.64
C PRO A 485 12.67 13.47 11.78
N HIS A 486 11.65 14.29 11.56
CA HIS A 486 11.59 15.48 10.72
C HIS A 486 11.15 16.72 11.53
N PRO A 487 11.89 17.12 12.59
CA PRO A 487 11.52 18.27 13.42
C PRO A 487 11.50 19.59 12.63
N ILE A 488 10.63 20.53 13.00
CA ILE A 488 10.41 21.78 12.26
C ILE A 488 11.61 22.73 12.31
N ASN A 489 12.20 22.90 13.50
CA ASN A 489 13.21 23.96 13.72
C ASN A 489 14.66 23.47 13.70
N ARG A 490 14.88 22.16 13.73
CA ARG A 490 16.22 21.54 13.72
C ARG A 490 16.25 20.36 12.75
N THR A 491 17.37 19.64 12.70
CA THR A 491 17.43 18.31 12.11
C THR A 491 18.34 17.42 12.93
N VAL A 492 18.01 16.14 13.03
CA VAL A 492 18.88 15.10 13.59
C VAL A 492 19.44 14.20 12.49
N GLN A 493 19.09 14.47 11.22
CA GLN A 493 19.55 13.75 10.05
C GLN A 493 20.87 14.39 9.54
N THR A 494 21.82 14.54 10.46
CA THR A 494 23.15 15.12 10.20
C THR A 494 24.11 14.05 9.67
N THR A 495 25.21 14.46 9.03
CA THR A 495 26.26 13.51 8.59
C THR A 495 26.79 12.68 9.77
N GLU A 496 27.02 13.31 10.92
CA GLU A 496 27.48 12.64 12.14
C GLU A 496 26.50 11.55 12.60
N ASN A 497 25.20 11.87 12.66
CA ASN A 497 24.19 10.92 13.13
C ASN A 497 24.00 9.75 12.16
N ILE A 498 24.11 10.01 10.85
CA ILE A 498 24.13 8.95 9.83
C ILE A 498 25.35 8.05 10.02
N GLU A 499 26.54 8.60 10.26
CA GLU A 499 27.75 7.81 10.50
C GLU A 499 27.65 6.99 11.79
N ILE A 500 27.08 7.54 12.86
CA ILE A 500 26.79 6.81 14.10
C ILE A 500 25.87 5.63 13.79
N ALA A 501 24.76 5.86 13.08
CA ALA A 501 23.81 4.82 12.69
C ALA A 501 24.47 3.71 11.86
N LEU A 502 25.26 4.10 10.86
CA LEU A 502 26.01 3.18 10.00
C LEU A 502 26.97 2.33 10.83
N ASN A 503 27.82 2.95 11.65
CA ASN A 503 28.79 2.25 12.48
C ASN A 503 28.12 1.30 13.47
N ARG A 504 27.00 1.73 14.06
CA ARG A 504 26.17 0.92 14.95
C ARG A 504 25.63 -0.32 14.24
N PHE A 505 25.05 -0.13 13.06
CA PHE A 505 24.46 -1.20 12.27
C PHE A 505 25.51 -2.18 11.78
N LYS A 506 26.65 -1.69 11.26
CA LYS A 506 27.81 -2.50 10.87
C LYS A 506 28.32 -3.36 12.03
N ARG A 507 28.38 -2.81 13.25
CA ARG A 507 28.79 -3.56 14.45
C ARG A 507 27.83 -4.71 14.74
N TYR A 508 26.52 -4.48 14.67
CA TYR A 508 25.54 -5.57 14.86
C TYR A 508 25.60 -6.62 13.75
N ILE A 509 25.81 -6.23 12.49
CA ILE A 509 26.05 -7.18 11.40
C ILE A 509 27.27 -8.05 11.69
N LYS A 510 28.39 -7.45 12.14
CA LYS A 510 29.59 -8.22 12.50
C LYS A 510 29.31 -9.22 13.62
N LEU A 511 28.62 -8.79 14.68
CA LEU A 511 28.22 -9.67 15.78
C LEU A 511 27.30 -10.79 15.30
N PHE A 512 26.33 -10.47 14.44
CA PHE A 512 25.38 -11.42 13.84
C PHE A 512 26.09 -12.50 13.00
N LYS A 513 27.05 -12.12 12.16
CA LYS A 513 27.84 -13.06 11.34
C LYS A 513 28.64 -14.07 12.18
N SER A 514 29.04 -13.69 13.40
CA SER A 514 29.76 -14.55 14.34
C SER A 514 28.84 -15.27 15.35
N ALA A 515 27.53 -15.07 15.27
CA ALA A 515 26.60 -15.53 16.29
C ALA A 515 26.32 -17.04 16.20
N SER A 516 25.81 -17.60 17.31
CA SER A 516 25.36 -18.99 17.33
C SER A 516 24.14 -19.21 16.41
N LYS A 517 23.88 -20.45 15.98
CA LYS A 517 22.72 -20.76 15.11
C LYS A 517 21.38 -20.30 15.69
N SER A 518 21.21 -20.38 17.02
CA SER A 518 19.99 -19.92 17.69
C SER A 518 19.84 -18.41 17.65
N GLU A 519 20.93 -17.67 17.81
CA GLU A 519 20.95 -16.21 17.68
C GLU A 519 20.75 -15.75 16.23
N VAL A 520 21.35 -16.43 15.26
CA VAL A 520 21.11 -16.17 13.83
C VAL A 520 19.62 -16.32 13.51
N LYS A 521 18.99 -17.40 13.97
CA LYS A 521 17.54 -17.60 13.82
C LYS A 521 16.72 -16.48 14.48
N LYS A 522 17.12 -16.03 15.67
CA LYS A 522 16.40 -15.00 16.43
C LYS A 522 16.51 -13.60 15.82
N TYR A 523 17.70 -13.21 15.36
CA TYR A 523 17.98 -11.85 14.89
C TYR A 523 18.04 -11.73 13.36
N GLY A 524 17.87 -12.84 12.63
CA GLY A 524 17.89 -12.86 11.15
C GLY A 524 16.84 -11.95 10.52
N ILE A 525 15.69 -11.79 11.18
CA ILE A 525 14.62 -10.85 10.78
C ILE A 525 15.08 -9.39 10.72
N TYR A 526 16.21 -9.03 11.33
CA TYR A 526 16.79 -7.68 11.25
C TYR A 526 18.06 -7.60 10.37
N PHE A 527 18.83 -8.69 10.26
CA PHE A 527 20.19 -8.60 9.70
C PHE A 527 20.53 -9.60 8.59
N GLU A 528 19.72 -10.63 8.34
CA GLU A 528 20.08 -11.72 7.42
C GLU A 528 20.45 -11.23 6.01
N LEU A 529 19.58 -10.44 5.36
CA LEU A 529 19.85 -9.93 4.01
C LEU A 529 20.88 -8.78 4.00
N PRO A 530 20.82 -7.78 4.92
CA PRO A 530 21.89 -6.79 5.05
C PRO A 530 23.29 -7.40 5.23
N ALA A 531 23.41 -8.47 6.02
CA ALA A 531 24.69 -9.14 6.27
C ALA A 531 25.27 -9.78 5.00
N LYS A 532 24.41 -10.26 4.09
CA LYS A 532 24.82 -10.82 2.78
C LYS A 532 25.39 -9.73 1.83
N LEU A 533 24.96 -8.48 1.98
CA LEU A 533 25.48 -7.35 1.20
C LEU A 533 26.72 -6.71 1.82
N PHE A 534 26.87 -6.83 3.14
CA PHE A 534 28.03 -6.30 3.84
C PHE A 534 29.30 -7.09 3.45
N LYS A 535 30.10 -6.55 2.53
CA LYS A 535 31.43 -7.09 2.23
C LYS A 535 32.32 -6.80 3.44
N ASN A 536 32.96 -7.83 3.98
CA ASN A 536 33.99 -7.61 4.99
C ASN A 536 35.16 -6.94 4.25
N GLU A 537 35.34 -5.64 4.43
CA GLU A 537 36.64 -5.04 4.21
C GLU A 537 37.62 -5.76 5.13
N LYS A 538 38.56 -6.48 4.52
CA LYS A 538 39.65 -7.18 5.19
C LYS A 538 40.64 -6.16 5.72
#